data_AF-A0A9P6B4M3-F1
#
_entry.id   AF-A0A9P6B4M3-F1
#
_cell.length_a   1.000
_cell.length_b   1.000
_cell.length_c   1.000
_cell.angle_alpha   90.00
_cell.angle_beta   90.00
_cell.angle_gamma   90.00
#
_symmetry.space_group_name_H-M   'P 1'
#
loop_
_entity.id
_entity.type
_entity.pdbx_description
1 polymer ?
#
loop_
_entity_poly.entity_id
_entity_poly.type
_entity_poly.pdbx_seq_one_letter_code
_entity_poly.pdbx_strand_id
1 'polypeptide(L)'
;MEVLVPRSALLSNFEVLRLLKELEAEQLVHARAALVKKEGEEADPKSVVTALGDIVSENMRTVQFEVIEHLSTPPMLTTRQDEQSVAQLLVQLQVYELTKIEKLQIVNLLPTHAVELYVVIEEFEERFSMDDMEAMLEIVRNHVKDSPTTSGPDDVSQRHSGLGTGPEPIVGDGHGGQDGWEAPDEFDELMDGPRYGEYEDDLGEDANDDD
;
A
#
# COMPACT_ATOMS: atom_id res chain seq x y z
N MET A 1 -21.56 -8.73 23.59
CA MET A 1 -21.51 -7.80 22.44
C MET A 1 -22.52 -8.31 21.43
N GLU A 2 -23.42 -7.46 20.94
CA GLU A 2 -24.42 -7.83 19.91
C GLU A 2 -24.30 -6.87 18.71
N VAL A 3 -24.53 -7.38 17.50
CA VAL A 3 -24.43 -6.60 16.26
C VAL A 3 -25.81 -6.05 15.90
N LEU A 4 -25.96 -4.73 15.92
CA LEU A 4 -27.23 -4.07 15.57
C LEU A 4 -27.42 -3.97 14.05
N VAL A 5 -26.39 -3.52 13.33
CA VAL A 5 -26.41 -3.31 11.88
C VAL A 5 -25.14 -3.90 11.28
N PRO A 6 -25.21 -5.01 10.53
CA PRO A 6 -24.02 -5.65 9.96
C PRO A 6 -23.29 -4.82 8.89
N ARG A 7 -24.01 -3.97 8.15
CA ARG A 7 -23.46 -3.14 7.06
C ARG A 7 -24.04 -1.73 7.12
N SER A 8 -23.40 -0.85 7.88
CA SER A 8 -23.84 0.54 8.06
C SER A 8 -23.40 1.45 6.91
N ALA A 9 -22.19 1.23 6.39
CA ALA A 9 -21.57 2.06 5.36
C ALA A 9 -20.59 1.25 4.50
N LEU A 10 -20.24 1.83 3.36
CA LEU A 10 -19.12 1.40 2.53
C LEU A 10 -18.01 2.44 2.70
N LEU A 11 -16.78 1.98 2.86
CA LEU A 11 -15.59 2.83 3.03
C LEU A 11 -14.63 2.53 1.88
N SER A 12 -14.12 3.59 1.27
CA SER A 12 -13.07 3.50 0.26
C SER A 12 -11.71 3.20 0.90
N ASN A 13 -10.81 2.61 0.11
CA ASN A 13 -9.42 2.37 0.51
C ASN A 13 -8.75 3.66 0.97
N PHE A 14 -9.07 4.79 0.31
CA PHE A 14 -8.55 6.11 0.67
C PHE A 14 -8.98 6.54 2.07
N GLU A 15 -10.28 6.42 2.40
CA GLU A 15 -10.80 6.80 3.73
C GLU A 15 -10.19 5.93 4.83
N VAL A 16 -10.07 4.63 4.58
CA VAL A 16 -9.45 3.68 5.52
C VAL A 16 -7.97 4.04 5.73
N LEU A 17 -7.22 4.24 4.64
CA LEU A 17 -5.79 4.60 4.72
C LEU A 17 -5.59 5.92 5.46
N ARG A 18 -6.38 6.94 5.16
CA ARG A 18 -6.33 8.24 5.83
C ARG A 18 -6.59 8.09 7.32
N LEU A 19 -7.67 7.39 7.70
CA LEU A 19 -8.04 7.18 9.09
C LEU A 19 -6.96 6.43 9.86
N LEU A 20 -6.38 5.37 9.29
CA LEU A 20 -5.34 4.59 9.96
C LEU A 20 -4.08 5.42 10.21
N LYS A 21 -3.68 6.26 9.24
CA LYS A 21 -2.55 7.19 9.41
C LYS A 21 -2.82 8.28 10.45
N GLU A 22 -4.04 8.80 10.50
CA GLU A 22 -4.46 9.76 11.53
C GLU A 22 -4.40 9.12 12.93
N LEU A 23 -4.92 7.89 13.08
CA LEU A 23 -4.85 7.16 14.35
C LEU A 23 -3.40 6.85 14.78
N GLU A 24 -2.54 6.43 13.86
CA GLU A 24 -1.12 6.19 14.14
C GLU A 24 -0.42 7.47 14.63
N ALA A 25 -0.66 8.60 13.96
CA ALA A 25 -0.10 9.89 14.37
C ALA A 25 -0.59 10.32 15.76
N GLU A 26 -1.88 10.15 16.06
CA GLU A 26 -2.44 10.45 17.40
C GLU A 26 -1.83 9.56 18.49
N GLN A 27 -1.69 8.26 18.23
CA GLN A 27 -1.07 7.31 19.15
C GLN A 27 0.38 7.69 19.44
N LEU A 28 1.13 8.11 18.42
CA LEU A 28 2.52 8.53 18.54
C LEU A 28 2.64 9.81 19.37
N VAL A 29 1.78 10.81 19.14
CA VAL A 29 1.70 12.02 19.97
C VAL A 29 1.38 11.67 21.42
N HIS A 30 0.43 10.75 21.65
CA HIS A 30 0.06 10.32 23.00
C HIS A 30 1.21 9.60 23.72
N ALA A 31 1.93 8.72 23.01
CA ALA A 31 3.10 8.01 23.53
C ALA A 31 4.21 8.99 23.93
N ARG A 32 4.57 9.93 23.04
CA ARG A 32 5.58 10.97 23.35
C ARG A 32 5.16 11.84 24.53
N ALA A 33 3.89 12.27 24.59
CA ALA A 33 3.38 13.07 25.69
C ALA A 33 3.40 12.33 27.04
N ALA A 34 3.19 11.01 27.03
CA ALA A 34 3.28 10.17 28.22
C ALA A 34 4.73 10.05 28.73
N LEU A 35 5.71 9.98 27.82
CA LEU A 35 7.13 9.92 28.17
C LEU A 35 7.65 11.25 28.72
N VAL A 36 7.33 12.37 28.08
CA VAL A 36 7.73 13.71 28.58
C VAL A 36 7.21 13.95 30.00
N LYS A 37 6.02 13.47 30.35
CA LYS A 37 5.46 13.56 31.71
C LYS A 37 6.20 12.69 32.74
N LYS A 38 6.79 11.57 32.31
CA LYS A 38 7.49 10.63 33.19
C LYS A 38 8.96 11.01 33.37
N GLU A 39 9.64 11.45 32.31
CA GLU A 39 11.11 11.48 32.25
C GLU A 39 11.70 12.87 31.95
N GLY A 40 10.90 13.85 31.47
CA GLY A 40 11.33 15.24 31.29
C GLY A 40 12.41 15.49 30.21
N GLU A 41 12.85 14.46 29.49
CA GLU A 41 13.81 14.49 28.39
C GLU A 41 13.17 14.17 27.02
N GLU A 42 13.90 14.43 25.93
CA GLU A 42 13.51 13.99 24.58
C GLU A 42 13.42 12.46 24.54
N ALA A 43 12.31 11.95 23.99
CA ALA A 43 12.02 10.52 23.96
C ALA A 43 12.86 9.80 22.89
N ASP A 44 13.75 8.92 23.34
CA ASP A 44 14.48 7.98 22.46
C ASP A 44 13.49 7.07 21.69
N PRO A 45 13.70 6.77 20.39
CA PRO A 45 12.80 5.93 19.59
C PRO A 45 12.38 4.62 20.26
N LYS A 46 13.28 3.90 20.96
CA LYS A 46 12.93 2.66 21.69
C LYS A 46 11.94 2.90 22.83
N SER A 47 12.04 4.04 23.51
CA SER A 47 11.11 4.42 24.57
C SER A 47 9.71 4.71 24.03
N VAL A 48 9.60 5.32 22.85
CA VAL A 48 8.32 5.61 22.18
C VAL A 48 7.58 4.32 21.82
N VAL A 49 8.31 3.32 21.34
CA VAL A 49 7.76 2.01 20.93
C VAL A 49 7.26 1.24 22.14
N THR A 50 8.00 1.30 23.24
CA THR A 50 7.58 0.74 24.53
C THR A 50 6.35 1.47 25.06
N ALA A 51 6.28 2.79 24.94
CA ALA A 51 5.10 3.56 25.36
C ALA A 51 3.86 3.28 24.47
N LEU A 52 4.05 3.08 23.16
CA LEU A 52 3.00 2.58 22.26
C LEU A 52 2.56 1.17 22.69
N GLY A 53 3.52 0.36 23.18
CA GLY A 53 3.36 -0.87 23.97
C GLY A 53 2.15 -0.86 24.88
N ASP A 54 2.14 0.16 25.73
CA ASP A 54 1.20 0.34 26.82
C ASP A 54 -0.15 0.95 26.38
N ILE A 55 -0.19 1.63 25.23
CA ILE A 55 -1.37 2.38 24.76
C ILE A 55 -2.23 1.56 23.80
N VAL A 56 -1.60 0.83 22.88
CA VAL A 56 -2.27 0.12 21.79
C VAL A 56 -1.90 -1.35 21.88
N SER A 57 -2.88 -2.25 21.81
CA SER A 57 -2.57 -3.68 21.83
C SER A 57 -1.70 -4.08 20.62
N GLU A 58 -0.87 -5.10 20.83
CA GLU A 58 0.03 -5.62 19.79
C GLU A 58 -0.74 -6.03 18.53
N ASN A 59 -1.82 -6.81 18.69
CA ASN A 59 -2.69 -7.23 17.57
C ASN A 59 -3.23 -6.04 16.75
N MET A 60 -3.57 -4.93 17.41
CA MET A 60 -4.07 -3.74 16.71
C MET A 60 -2.94 -3.09 15.91
N ARG A 61 -1.74 -2.98 16.47
CA ARG A 61 -0.57 -2.44 15.78
C ARG A 61 -0.21 -3.27 14.55
N THR A 62 -0.21 -4.59 14.65
CA THR A 62 0.03 -5.48 13.50
C THR A 62 -0.99 -5.22 12.39
N VAL A 63 -2.29 -5.21 12.71
CA VAL A 63 -3.34 -4.96 11.71
C VAL A 63 -3.22 -3.56 11.11
N GLN A 64 -2.91 -2.53 11.90
CA GLN A 64 -2.71 -1.18 11.40
C GLN A 64 -1.54 -1.12 10.41
N PHE A 65 -0.39 -1.69 10.80
CA PHE A 65 0.82 -1.73 9.97
C PHE A 65 0.58 -2.46 8.65
N GLU A 66 0.09 -3.71 8.70
CA GLU A 66 -0.14 -4.52 7.49
C GLU A 66 -1.15 -3.88 6.54
N VAL A 67 -2.22 -3.26 7.07
CA VAL A 67 -3.23 -2.61 6.22
C VAL A 67 -2.68 -1.32 5.61
N ILE A 68 -1.95 -0.50 6.37
CA ILE A 68 -1.30 0.70 5.83
C ILE A 68 -0.30 0.31 4.75
N GLU A 69 0.53 -0.71 4.99
CA GLU A 69 1.50 -1.24 4.03
C GLU A 69 0.80 -1.72 2.76
N HIS A 70 -0.21 -2.58 2.90
CA HIS A 70 -0.96 -3.11 1.76
C HIS A 70 -1.59 -2.01 0.90
N LEU A 71 -2.24 -1.02 1.53
CA LEU A 71 -2.92 0.07 0.83
C LEU A 71 -1.95 1.11 0.25
N SER A 72 -0.70 1.15 0.74
CA SER A 72 0.33 2.09 0.27
C SER A 72 1.24 1.52 -0.82
N THR A 73 1.25 0.20 -0.99
CA THR A 73 2.19 -0.50 -1.88
C THR A 73 1.59 -0.77 -3.26
N PRO A 74 2.37 -0.67 -4.36
CA PRO A 74 1.92 -1.08 -5.68
C PRO A 74 1.44 -2.55 -5.68
N PRO A 75 0.36 -2.90 -6.40
CA PRO A 75 -0.31 -2.12 -7.45
C PRO A 75 -1.39 -1.16 -6.97
N MET A 76 -1.59 -0.97 -5.66
CA MET A 76 -2.62 -0.07 -5.15
C MET A 76 -2.32 1.38 -5.52
N LEU A 77 -3.35 2.09 -5.99
CA LEU A 77 -3.25 3.51 -6.39
C LEU A 77 -3.83 4.46 -5.33
N THR A 78 -4.20 3.93 -4.16
CA THR A 78 -4.82 4.68 -3.05
C THR A 78 -4.00 5.90 -2.63
N THR A 79 -2.66 5.79 -2.62
CA THR A 79 -1.74 6.89 -2.26
C THR A 79 -1.70 8.02 -3.29
N ARG A 80 -2.18 7.77 -4.51
CA ARG A 80 -2.26 8.77 -5.60
C ARG A 80 -3.56 9.57 -5.51
N GLN A 81 -4.45 9.24 -4.59
CA GLN A 81 -5.71 9.94 -4.38
C GLN A 81 -5.61 10.98 -3.27
N ASP A 82 -6.50 11.96 -3.32
CA ASP A 82 -6.79 12.85 -2.20
C ASP A 82 -8.31 13.05 -2.08
N GLU A 83 -8.76 13.66 -0.99
CA GLU A 83 -10.17 13.82 -0.68
C GLU A 83 -10.93 14.60 -1.76
N GLN A 84 -10.28 15.61 -2.35
CA GLN A 84 -10.89 16.41 -3.42
C GLN A 84 -11.01 15.60 -4.71
N SER A 85 -9.97 14.85 -5.06
CA SER A 85 -9.94 13.98 -6.23
C SER A 85 -11.01 12.90 -6.15
N VAL A 86 -11.16 12.22 -5.00
CA VAL A 86 -12.21 11.21 -4.80
C VAL A 86 -13.60 11.82 -4.91
N ALA A 87 -13.84 12.97 -4.27
CA ALA A 87 -15.14 13.64 -4.33
C ALA A 87 -15.48 14.09 -5.75
N GLN A 88 -14.52 14.66 -6.49
CA GLN A 88 -14.71 15.10 -7.87
C GLN A 88 -14.94 13.92 -8.82
N LEU A 89 -14.18 12.84 -8.68
CA LEU A 89 -14.37 11.60 -9.44
C LEU A 89 -15.80 11.08 -9.27
N LEU A 90 -16.28 11.00 -8.03
CA LEU A 90 -17.64 10.54 -7.74
C LEU A 90 -18.71 11.45 -8.33
N VAL A 91 -18.49 12.77 -8.37
CA VAL A 91 -19.40 13.74 -9.02
C VAL A 91 -19.42 13.54 -10.53
N GLN A 92 -18.27 13.40 -11.17
CA GLN A 92 -18.18 13.19 -12.62
C GLN A 92 -18.80 11.85 -13.05
N LEU A 93 -18.70 10.82 -12.21
CA LEU A 93 -19.35 9.52 -12.45
C LEU A 93 -20.86 9.50 -12.18
N GLN A 94 -21.48 10.59 -11.70
CA GLN A 94 -22.93 10.62 -11.47
C GLN A 94 -23.75 10.60 -12.76
N VAL A 95 -23.15 10.98 -13.89
CA VAL A 95 -23.83 10.99 -15.19
C VAL A 95 -24.16 9.57 -15.65
N TYR A 96 -23.43 8.57 -15.15
CA TYR A 96 -23.62 7.17 -15.46
C TYR A 96 -24.43 6.46 -14.37
N GLU A 97 -25.31 5.55 -14.78
CA GLU A 97 -26.10 4.71 -13.89
C GLU A 97 -25.26 3.58 -13.27
N LEU A 98 -24.30 3.97 -12.43
CA LEU A 98 -23.42 3.05 -11.69
C LEU A 98 -23.97 2.81 -10.29
N THR A 99 -23.91 1.55 -9.85
CA THR A 99 -24.27 1.17 -8.48
C THR A 99 -23.27 1.72 -7.47
N LYS A 100 -23.64 1.72 -6.18
CA LYS A 100 -22.73 2.18 -5.11
C LYS A 100 -21.45 1.35 -5.03
N ILE A 101 -21.55 0.04 -5.33
CA ILE A 101 -20.42 -0.87 -5.27
C ILE A 101 -19.48 -0.65 -6.47
N GLU A 102 -20.03 -0.46 -7.67
CA GLU A 102 -19.24 -0.14 -8.86
C GLU A 102 -18.48 1.18 -8.67
N LYS A 103 -19.14 2.23 -8.15
CA LYS A 103 -18.48 3.49 -7.82
C LYS A 103 -17.36 3.30 -6.80
N LEU A 104 -17.59 2.49 -5.76
CA LEU A 104 -16.58 2.18 -4.76
C LEU A 104 -15.38 1.44 -5.36
N GLN A 105 -15.63 0.47 -6.25
CA GLN A 105 -14.57 -0.28 -6.93
C GLN A 105 -13.78 0.60 -7.90
N ILE A 106 -14.43 1.49 -8.64
CA ILE A 106 -13.75 2.48 -9.50
C ILE A 106 -12.85 3.39 -8.65
N VAL A 107 -13.35 3.88 -7.51
CA VAL A 107 -12.53 4.70 -6.60
C VAL A 107 -11.33 3.92 -6.07
N ASN A 108 -11.52 2.66 -5.68
CA ASN A 108 -10.46 1.86 -5.06
C ASN A 108 -9.40 1.37 -6.06
N LEU A 109 -9.80 1.05 -7.29
CA LEU A 109 -8.93 0.43 -8.29
C LEU A 109 -8.41 1.42 -9.33
N LEU A 110 -9.10 2.54 -9.55
CA LEU A 110 -8.79 3.53 -10.60
C LEU A 110 -8.52 2.88 -11.96
N PRO A 111 -9.51 2.18 -12.56
CA PRO A 111 -9.34 1.48 -13.82
C PRO A 111 -8.96 2.45 -14.94
N THR A 112 -7.80 2.23 -15.56
CA THR A 112 -7.26 3.06 -16.66
C THR A 112 -7.36 2.37 -18.01
N HIS A 113 -7.69 1.08 -18.01
CA HIS A 113 -7.81 0.23 -19.20
C HIS A 113 -9.24 -0.32 -19.32
N ALA A 114 -9.71 -0.49 -20.55
CA ALA A 114 -11.07 -1.00 -20.81
C ALA A 114 -11.33 -2.36 -20.15
N VAL A 115 -10.34 -3.27 -20.19
CA VAL A 115 -10.45 -4.60 -19.57
C VAL A 115 -10.73 -4.52 -18.07
N GLU A 116 -10.20 -3.51 -17.39
CA GLU A 116 -10.44 -3.31 -15.96
C GLU A 116 -11.86 -2.83 -15.69
N LEU A 117 -12.41 -1.94 -16.53
CA LEU A 117 -13.81 -1.52 -16.43
C LEU A 117 -14.78 -2.69 -16.65
N TYR A 118 -14.52 -3.57 -17.62
CA TYR A 118 -15.33 -4.78 -17.83
C TYR A 118 -15.34 -5.74 -16.63
N VAL A 119 -14.30 -5.71 -15.80
CA VAL A 119 -14.24 -6.51 -14.57
C VAL A 119 -14.99 -5.82 -13.42
N VAL A 120 -15.00 -4.49 -13.39
CA VAL A 120 -15.62 -3.71 -12.32
C VAL A 120 -17.13 -3.55 -12.51
N ILE A 121 -17.60 -3.41 -13.75
CA ILE A 121 -19.01 -3.13 -14.07
C ILE A 121 -19.62 -4.36 -14.73
N GLU A 122 -20.69 -4.87 -14.14
CA GLU A 122 -21.42 -6.02 -14.68
C GLU A 122 -22.25 -5.61 -15.91
N GLU A 123 -22.32 -6.52 -16.88
CA GLU A 123 -23.12 -6.37 -18.12
C GLU A 123 -22.84 -5.03 -18.84
N PHE A 124 -21.57 -4.61 -18.88
CA PHE A 124 -21.17 -3.29 -19.37
C PHE A 124 -21.72 -2.98 -20.77
N GLU A 125 -21.63 -3.91 -21.72
CA GLU A 125 -22.07 -3.73 -23.12
C GLU A 125 -23.59 -3.55 -23.25
N GLU A 126 -24.38 -4.02 -22.27
CA GLU A 126 -25.83 -3.85 -22.26
C GLU A 126 -26.26 -2.49 -21.71
N ARG A 127 -25.41 -1.87 -20.88
CA ARG A 127 -25.71 -0.65 -20.14
C ARG A 127 -25.07 0.60 -20.72
N PHE A 128 -23.90 0.47 -21.34
CA PHE A 128 -23.07 1.59 -21.75
C PHE A 128 -22.53 1.41 -23.16
N SER A 129 -22.37 2.52 -23.87
CA SER A 129 -21.79 2.54 -25.20
C SER A 129 -20.25 2.54 -25.15
N MET A 130 -19.63 2.30 -26.31
CA MET A 130 -18.17 2.42 -26.44
C MET A 130 -17.68 3.86 -26.17
N ASP A 131 -18.49 4.87 -26.51
CA ASP A 131 -18.18 6.26 -26.23
C ASP A 131 -18.22 6.56 -24.72
N ASP A 132 -19.19 5.98 -24.00
CA ASP A 132 -19.28 6.09 -22.53
C ASP A 132 -18.07 5.44 -21.86
N MET A 133 -17.60 4.31 -22.38
CA MET A 133 -16.40 3.63 -21.88
C MET A 133 -15.17 4.53 -21.96
N GLU A 134 -14.90 5.12 -23.13
CA GLU A 134 -13.74 6.00 -23.29
C GLU A 134 -13.86 7.24 -22.40
N ALA A 135 -15.06 7.82 -22.30
CA ALA A 135 -15.32 8.95 -21.42
C ALA A 135 -15.11 8.62 -19.93
N MET A 136 -15.53 7.43 -19.47
CA MET A 136 -15.27 6.96 -18.10
C MET A 136 -13.77 6.77 -17.87
N LEU A 137 -13.05 6.16 -18.81
CA LEU A 137 -11.60 5.97 -18.70
C LEU A 137 -10.85 7.31 -18.67
N GLU A 138 -11.27 8.28 -19.48
CA GLU A 138 -10.71 9.63 -19.46
C GLU A 138 -10.93 10.32 -18.11
N ILE A 139 -12.15 10.23 -17.56
CA ILE A 139 -12.46 10.73 -16.21
C ILE A 139 -11.50 10.09 -15.19
N VAL A 140 -11.34 8.76 -15.19
CA VAL A 140 -10.48 8.08 -14.21
C VAL A 140 -9.01 8.48 -14.37
N ARG A 141 -8.49 8.50 -15.61
CA ARG A 141 -7.10 8.90 -15.89
C ARG A 141 -6.80 10.31 -15.40
N ASN A 142 -7.72 11.26 -15.56
CA ASN A 142 -7.57 12.63 -15.06
C ASN A 142 -7.45 12.72 -13.53
N HIS A 143 -7.92 11.70 -12.81
CA HIS A 143 -7.89 11.62 -11.35
C HIS A 143 -6.72 10.80 -10.80
N VAL A 144 -5.95 10.11 -11.65
CA VAL A 144 -4.70 9.45 -11.27
C VAL A 144 -3.56 10.47 -11.35
N LYS A 145 -2.93 10.81 -10.23
CA LYS A 145 -1.74 11.68 -10.24
C LYS A 145 -0.60 10.98 -10.96
N ASP A 146 -0.23 11.41 -12.16
CA ASP A 146 0.91 10.85 -12.90
C ASP A 146 2.23 11.04 -12.14
N SER A 147 2.92 9.93 -11.84
CA SER A 147 4.38 9.92 -11.93
C SER A 147 4.73 9.98 -13.41
N PRO A 148 5.74 10.75 -13.84
CA PRO A 148 6.00 11.01 -15.26
C PRO A 148 6.06 9.71 -16.06
N THR A 149 5.19 9.64 -17.05
CA THR A 149 5.08 8.59 -18.06
C THR A 149 6.45 8.35 -18.70
N THR A 150 7.06 7.18 -18.46
CA THR A 150 8.05 6.66 -19.42
C THR A 150 7.26 6.28 -20.67
N SER A 151 7.18 7.23 -21.60
CA SER A 151 6.87 6.98 -23.00
C SER A 151 7.96 6.07 -23.57
N GLY A 152 7.73 4.76 -23.55
CA GLY A 152 8.51 3.81 -24.33
C GLY A 152 8.22 4.06 -25.81
N PRO A 153 9.23 4.31 -26.66
CA PRO A 153 9.00 4.45 -28.08
C PRO A 153 8.69 3.08 -28.68
N ASP A 154 7.56 3.01 -29.38
CA ASP A 154 7.27 2.03 -30.41
C ASP A 154 8.46 1.95 -31.39
N ASP A 155 9.14 0.81 -31.47
CA ASP A 155 9.83 0.40 -32.70
C ASP A 155 9.52 -1.07 -33.00
N VAL A 156 8.63 -1.24 -33.97
CA VAL A 156 8.21 -2.53 -34.52
C VAL A 156 9.19 -2.95 -35.61
N SER A 157 9.80 -4.12 -35.38
CA SER A 157 10.28 -5.07 -36.40
C SER A 157 11.34 -4.64 -37.40
N GLN A 158 12.55 -5.20 -37.25
CA GLN A 158 13.25 -5.93 -38.32
C GLN A 158 14.59 -6.47 -37.81
N ARG A 159 14.73 -7.79 -37.57
CA ARG A 159 16.02 -8.49 -37.79
C ARG A 159 15.82 -9.95 -38.21
N HIS A 160 16.14 -10.18 -39.48
CA HIS A 160 16.36 -11.47 -40.12
C HIS A 160 17.73 -12.05 -39.69
N SER A 161 17.76 -13.36 -39.41
CA SER A 161 18.79 -14.38 -39.72
C SER A 161 20.29 -14.15 -39.42
N GLY A 162 20.93 -15.13 -38.75
CA GLY A 162 22.33 -15.52 -39.04
C GLY A 162 23.21 -16.01 -37.86
N LEU A 163 23.71 -17.25 -37.98
CA LEU A 163 24.63 -18.00 -37.10
C LEU A 163 26.02 -17.35 -36.87
N GLY A 164 26.65 -17.63 -35.71
CA GLY A 164 28.08 -18.05 -35.66
C GLY A 164 29.02 -17.45 -34.59
N THR A 165 29.49 -18.33 -33.68
CA THR A 165 30.83 -18.44 -33.04
C THR A 165 31.33 -17.40 -32.00
N GLY A 166 31.73 -17.88 -30.79
CA GLY A 166 32.38 -17.13 -29.67
C GLY A 166 33.90 -16.89 -29.85
N PRO A 167 34.75 -16.63 -28.81
CA PRO A 167 34.54 -16.64 -27.34
C PRO A 167 34.96 -15.34 -26.56
N GLU A 168 34.80 -15.32 -25.23
CA GLU A 168 35.02 -14.23 -24.21
C GLU A 168 36.48 -13.74 -23.99
N PRO A 169 36.86 -12.92 -22.97
CA PRO A 169 36.16 -11.96 -22.04
C PRO A 169 36.85 -10.56 -21.96
N ILE A 170 36.33 -9.59 -21.19
CA ILE A 170 37.10 -8.53 -20.46
C ILE A 170 36.22 -7.79 -19.41
N VAL A 171 36.82 -7.60 -18.24
CA VAL A 171 36.35 -6.93 -17.02
C VAL A 171 36.37 -5.39 -17.15
N GLY A 172 35.44 -4.67 -16.52
CA GLY A 172 35.56 -3.22 -16.29
C GLY A 172 34.31 -2.56 -15.69
N ASP A 173 34.48 -2.02 -14.48
CA ASP A 173 33.55 -1.30 -13.61
C ASP A 173 32.75 -0.12 -14.22
N GLY A 174 31.62 0.24 -13.59
CA GLY A 174 31.05 1.59 -13.73
C GLY A 174 29.59 1.74 -13.27
N HIS A 175 29.41 2.28 -12.05
CA HIS A 175 28.17 2.62 -11.36
C HIS A 175 27.26 3.68 -12.03
N GLY A 176 25.97 3.66 -11.65
CA GLY A 176 25.08 4.84 -11.52
C GLY A 176 23.73 4.67 -12.26
N GLY A 177 22.55 4.78 -11.64
CA GLY A 177 22.18 5.14 -10.28
C GLY A 177 20.78 4.60 -9.95
N GLN A 178 20.57 4.28 -8.67
CA GLN A 178 19.28 4.01 -8.06
C GLN A 178 18.84 5.29 -7.38
N ASP A 179 17.79 5.93 -7.90
CA ASP A 179 17.11 7.02 -7.20
C ASP A 179 16.06 6.39 -6.27
N GLY A 180 16.54 5.78 -5.19
CA GLY A 180 15.72 5.36 -4.05
C GLY A 180 15.46 6.57 -3.16
N TRP A 181 14.19 6.89 -2.93
CA TRP A 181 13.83 7.83 -1.88
C TRP A 181 14.05 7.17 -0.53
N GLU A 182 15.05 7.66 0.22
CA GLU A 182 15.35 7.28 1.60
C GLU A 182 14.15 7.59 2.50
N ALA A 183 13.53 6.54 3.03
CA ALA A 183 12.70 6.66 4.23
C ALA A 183 13.63 6.94 5.43
N PRO A 184 13.20 7.70 6.45
CA PRO A 184 14.02 7.92 7.64
C PRO A 184 14.39 6.57 8.29
N ASP A 185 15.70 6.32 8.42
CA ASP A 185 16.32 5.07 8.87
C ASP A 185 15.84 4.55 10.24
N GLU A 186 15.12 5.35 11.01
CA GLU A 186 14.79 5.04 12.41
C GLU A 186 13.66 4.01 12.60
N PHE A 187 12.88 3.68 11.55
CA PHE A 187 11.73 2.77 11.69
C PHE A 187 12.01 1.34 11.21
N ASP A 188 12.83 1.16 10.17
CA ASP A 188 13.16 -0.18 9.64
C ASP A 188 14.07 -0.98 10.60
N GLU A 189 14.98 -0.32 11.33
CA GLU A 189 15.85 -0.99 12.31
C GLU A 189 15.10 -1.52 13.55
N LEU A 190 13.84 -1.11 13.75
CA LEU A 190 13.09 -1.40 14.96
C LEU A 190 12.28 -2.71 14.87
N MET A 191 11.93 -3.14 13.67
CA MET A 191 11.04 -4.30 13.43
C MET A 191 11.77 -5.58 13.04
N ASP A 192 13.11 -5.57 12.99
CA ASP A 192 13.95 -6.74 12.68
C ASP A 192 14.12 -7.67 13.90
N GLY A 193 13.01 -7.90 14.62
CA GLY A 193 12.89 -8.95 15.63
C GLY A 193 12.63 -10.30 14.96
N PRO A 194 12.92 -11.43 15.64
CA PRO A 194 12.81 -12.75 15.03
C PRO A 194 11.39 -12.98 14.49
N ARG A 195 11.31 -13.31 13.20
CA ARG A 195 10.07 -13.78 12.56
C ARG A 195 9.53 -14.96 13.37
N TYR A 196 8.24 -14.93 13.67
CA TYR A 196 7.53 -16.04 14.29
C TYR A 196 7.81 -17.35 13.53
N GLY A 197 8.58 -18.27 14.13
CA GLY A 197 8.95 -19.54 13.51
C GLY A 197 10.14 -20.30 14.15
N GLU A 198 11.03 -19.62 14.88
CA GLU A 198 12.18 -20.26 15.55
C GLU A 198 12.00 -20.28 17.07
N TYR A 199 11.20 -21.22 17.55
CA TYR A 199 11.39 -21.77 18.90
C TYR A 199 11.88 -23.20 18.69
N GLU A 200 13.19 -23.40 18.65
CA GLU A 200 13.72 -24.76 18.83
C GLU A 200 13.55 -25.14 20.30
N ASP A 201 12.87 -26.27 20.49
CA ASP A 201 12.55 -26.91 21.75
C ASP A 201 13.81 -27.23 22.57
N ASP A 202 14.08 -26.43 23.61
CA ASP A 202 15.03 -26.81 24.66
C ASP A 202 14.31 -27.70 25.68
N LEU A 203 14.06 -28.96 25.29
CA LEU A 203 13.64 -30.02 26.20
C LEU A 203 14.89 -30.61 26.86
N GLY A 204 15.01 -30.34 28.16
CA GLY A 204 16.15 -30.74 28.98
C GLY A 204 16.38 -32.24 29.09
N GLU A 205 17.66 -32.58 29.30
CA GLU A 205 18.10 -33.81 29.93
C GLU A 205 18.98 -33.43 31.13
N ASP A 206 18.34 -33.37 32.30
CA ASP A 206 19.02 -33.65 33.56
C ASP A 206 19.38 -35.15 33.59
N ALA A 207 20.65 -35.49 33.84
CA ALA A 207 21.07 -36.30 35.00
C ALA A 207 22.40 -37.06 34.80
N ASN A 208 23.22 -36.96 35.84
CA ASN A 208 24.22 -37.93 36.35
C ASN A 208 25.61 -37.93 35.66
N ASP A 209 26.75 -38.01 36.36
CA ASP A 209 27.04 -38.36 37.75
C ASP A 209 28.34 -37.67 38.21
N ASP A 210 28.39 -37.44 39.53
CA ASP A 210 29.54 -37.03 40.35
C ASP A 210 30.67 -38.08 40.43
N ASP A 211 31.85 -37.59 40.85
CA ASP A 211 33.10 -38.24 41.32
C ASP A 211 34.10 -38.88 40.31
#